data_AF-A0A7C5YFF1-F1
#
_entry.id   AF-A0A7C5YFF1-F1
#
_cell.length_a   1.000
_cell.length_b   1.000
_cell.length_c   1.000
_cell.angle_alpha   90.00
_cell.angle_beta   90.00
_cell.angle_gamma   90.00
#
_symmetry.space_group_name_H-M   'P 1'
#
loop_
_entity.id
_entity.type
_entity.pdbx_description
1 polymer ?
#
loop_
_entity_poly.entity_id
_entity_poly.type
_entity_poly.pdbx_seq_one_letter_code
_entity_poly.pdbx_strand_id
1 'polypeptide(L)' 'VSHRSGETCDDFLAHLAVGLGGKFIKAGVVGGERMAKANELLRIWYRWGNSIPMQTGEAR' A
#
# COMPACT_ATOMS: atom_id res chain seq x y z
N VAL A 1 6.58 -4.83 -3.10
CA VAL A 1 6.68 -4.95 -1.61
C VAL A 1 5.64 -5.96 -1.11
N SER A 2 5.92 -6.76 -0.07
CA SER A 2 4.99 -7.82 0.38
C SER A 2 4.94 -7.93 1.91
N HIS A 3 3.73 -8.07 2.44
CA HIS A 3 3.44 -8.38 3.83
C HIS A 3 3.84 -9.82 4.17
N ARG A 4 4.13 -10.09 5.45
CA ARG A 4 4.46 -11.41 6.00
C ARG A 4 3.52 -11.82 7.14
N SER A 5 3.33 -13.13 7.30
CA SER A 5 2.53 -13.67 8.41
C SER A 5 3.14 -13.25 9.75
N GLY A 6 2.35 -12.60 10.59
CA GLY A 6 2.79 -12.08 11.89
C GLY A 6 3.26 -10.62 11.90
N GLU A 7 3.13 -9.88 10.79
CA GLU A 7 3.34 -8.43 10.80
C GLU A 7 2.30 -7.69 11.65
N THR A 8 2.68 -6.49 12.10
CA THR A 8 1.86 -5.63 12.94
C THR A 8 1.08 -4.62 12.12
N CYS A 9 0.25 -3.81 12.80
CA CYS A 9 -0.47 -2.67 12.23
C CYS A 9 0.42 -1.48 11.81
N ASP A 10 1.75 -1.65 11.80
CA ASP A 10 2.66 -0.68 11.20
C ASP A 10 2.42 -0.55 9.68
N ASP A 11 2.64 0.65 9.16
CA ASP A 11 2.32 1.05 7.79
C ASP A 11 3.56 1.22 6.90
N PHE A 12 4.76 0.88 7.39
CA PHE A 12 6.03 1.08 6.70
C PHE A 12 6.05 0.50 5.28
N LEU A 13 5.45 -0.67 5.07
CA LEU A 13 5.40 -1.31 3.75
C LEU A 13 4.65 -0.47 2.71
N ALA A 14 3.67 0.34 3.10
CA ALA A 14 2.96 1.26 2.20
C ALA A 14 3.90 2.38 1.74
N HIS A 15 4.60 3.04 2.68
CA HIS A 15 5.60 4.07 2.37
C HIS A 15 6.75 3.54 1.53
N LEU A 16 7.27 2.36 1.87
CA LEU A 16 8.34 1.71 1.12
C LEU A 16 7.91 1.42 -0.33
N ALA A 17 6.67 0.97 -0.53
CA ALA A 17 6.15 0.71 -1.87
C ALA A 17 6.06 1.99 -2.71
N VAL A 18 5.50 3.07 -2.15
CA VAL A 18 5.35 4.34 -2.85
C VAL A 18 6.71 5.01 -3.10
N GLY A 19 7.56 5.08 -2.08
CA GLY A 19 8.88 5.75 -2.14
C GLY A 19 9.84 5.12 -3.15
N LEU A 20 9.71 3.81 -3.41
CA LEU A 20 10.49 3.10 -4.43
C LEU A 20 9.85 3.15 -5.82
N GLY A 21 8.72 3.85 -6.02
CA GLY A 21 7.98 3.83 -7.28
C GLY A 21 7.41 2.44 -7.62
N GLY A 22 7.13 1.63 -6.58
CA GLY A 22 6.64 0.27 -6.72
C GLY A 22 5.26 0.24 -7.36
N LYS A 23 5.12 -0.56 -8.43
CA LYS A 23 3.84 -0.75 -9.14
C LYS A 23 2.83 -1.57 -8.35
N PHE A 24 3.30 -2.47 -7.48
CA PHE A 24 2.46 -3.40 -6.73
C PHE A 24 2.94 -3.60 -5.29
N ILE A 25 1.95 -3.76 -4.40
CA ILE A 25 2.13 -4.21 -3.02
C ILE A 25 1.19 -5.39 -2.74
N LYS A 26 1.73 -6.46 -2.14
CA LYS A 26 0.96 -7.63 -1.72
C LYS A 26 0.77 -7.62 -0.21
N ALA A 27 -0.32 -7.02 0.26
CA ALA A 27 -0.62 -6.91 1.70
C ALA A 27 -1.79 -7.77 2.19
N GLY A 28 -2.65 -8.27 1.29
CA GLY A 28 -3.93 -8.88 1.67
C GLY A 28 -4.92 -7.85 2.22
N VAL A 29 -6.13 -8.30 2.57
CA VAL A 29 -7.24 -7.39 2.97
C VAL A 29 -8.00 -7.83 4.22
N VAL A 30 -7.75 -9.03 4.75
CA VAL A 30 -8.43 -9.56 5.94
C VAL A 30 -7.50 -9.51 7.14
N GLY A 31 -7.83 -8.69 8.14
CA GLY A 31 -7.01 -8.47 9.34
C GLY A 31 -6.57 -7.01 9.50
N GLY A 32 -6.50 -6.52 10.74
CA GLY A 32 -6.22 -5.11 11.04
C GLY A 32 -4.84 -4.67 10.55
N GLU A 33 -3.85 -5.56 10.67
CA GLU A 33 -2.47 -5.35 10.22
C GLU A 33 -2.32 -5.20 8.70
N ARG A 34 -3.25 -5.79 7.95
CA ARG A 34 -3.31 -5.70 6.49
C ARG A 34 -4.07 -4.45 6.05
N MET A 35 -5.21 -4.20 6.70
CA MET A 35 -6.01 -2.99 6.48
C MET A 35 -5.24 -1.72 6.81
N ALA A 36 -4.37 -1.72 7.82
CA ALA A 36 -3.50 -0.58 8.15
C ALA A 36 -2.68 -0.12 6.92
N LYS A 37 -2.10 -1.05 6.16
CA LYS A 37 -1.31 -0.75 4.97
C LYS A 37 -2.17 -0.26 3.80
N ALA A 38 -3.36 -0.85 3.62
CA ALA A 38 -4.31 -0.40 2.59
C ALA A 38 -4.84 1.02 2.88
N ASN A 39 -5.22 1.29 4.13
CA ASN A 39 -5.66 2.60 4.58
C ASN A 39 -4.54 3.64 4.46
N GLU A 40 -3.29 3.24 4.71
CA GLU A 40 -2.15 4.13 4.54
C GLU A 40 -1.93 4.52 3.08
N LEU A 41 -2.06 3.59 2.13
CA LEU A 41 -1.97 3.91 0.71
C LEU A 41 -3.03 4.96 0.31
N LEU A 42 -4.25 4.83 0.82
CA LEU A 42 -5.30 5.84 0.63
C LEU A 42 -4.89 7.19 1.24
N ARG A 43 -4.35 7.19 2.47
CA ARG A 43 -3.89 8.41 3.15
C ARG A 43 -2.76 9.11 2.38
N ILE A 44 -1.78 8.36 1.89
CA ILE A 44 -0.70 8.88 1.04
C ILE A 44 -1.30 9.48 -0.22
N TRP A 45 -2.18 8.75 -0.91
CA TRP A 45 -2.81 9.22 -2.14
C TRP A 45 -3.56 10.55 -1.96
N TYR A 46 -4.39 10.65 -0.91
CA TYR A 46 -5.10 11.88 -0.57
C TYR A 46 -4.17 13.02 -0.16
N ARG A 47 -3.11 12.74 0.60
CA ARG A 47 -2.11 13.74 1.01
C ARG A 47 -1.44 14.42 -0.19
N TRP A 48 -1.28 13.68 -1.29
CA TRP A 48 -0.71 14.20 -2.53
C TRP A 48 -1.77 14.80 -3.48
N GLY A 49 -3.00 15.03 -3.01
CA GLY A 49 -4.05 15.66 -3.81
C GLY A 49 -4.46 14.82 -5.02
N ASN A 50 -4.40 13.49 -4.90
CA ASN A 50 -4.71 12.55 -5.98
C ASN A 50 -3.75 12.63 -7.18
N SER A 51 -2.58 13.27 -7.01
CA SER A 51 -1.57 13.40 -8.06
C SER A 51 -0.76 12.13 -8.31
N ILE A 52 -0.74 11.21 -7.34
CA ILE A 52 -0.12 9.89 -7.52
C ILE A 52 -1.10 9.06 -8.38
N PRO A 53 -0.72 8.68 -9.60
CA PRO A 53 -1.60 7.90 -10.47
C PRO A 53 -1.81 6.52 -9.89
N MET A 54 -3.07 6.15 -9.67
CA MET A 54 -3.45 4.79 -9.30
C MET A 54 -3.33 3.92 -10.56
N GLN A 55 -2.45 2.92 -10.53
CA GLN A 55 -2.37 1.95 -11.61
C GLN A 55 -3.62 1.05 -11.56
N THR A 56 -4.55 1.29 -12.48
CA THR A 56 -5.62 0.35 -12.79
C THR A 56 -5.00 -0.76 -13.64
N GLY A 57 -5.15 -2.02 -13.19
CA GLY A 57 -4.45 -3.14 -13.81
C GLY A 57 -4.95 -3.45 -15.22
N GLU A 58 -4.20 -3.05 -16.24
CA GLU A 58 -3.90 -3.98 -17.35
C GLU A 58 -2.66 -4.76 -16.92
N ALA A 59 -2.87 -5.95 -16.37
CA ALA A 59 -1.77 -6.90 -16.19
C ALA A 59 -1.33 -7.36 -17.58
N ARG A 60 -0.23 -6.76 -18.08
CA ARG A 60 0.55 -7.31 -19.20
C ARG A 60 1.64 -8.21 -18.65
#